data_AF-A0A5C9CJD5-F1
#
_entry.id   AF-A0A5C9CJD5-F1
#
_cell.length_a   1.000
_cell.length_b   1.000
_cell.length_c   1.000
_cell.angle_alpha   90.00
_cell.angle_beta   90.00
_cell.angle_gamma   90.00
#
_symmetry.space_group_name_H-M   'P 1'
#
loop_
_entity.id
_entity.type
_entity.pdbx_description
1 polymer ?
#
loop_
_entity_poly.entity_id
_entity_poly.type
_entity_poly.pdbx_seq_one_letter_code
_entity_poly.pdbx_strand_id
1 'polypeptide(L)'
;MAALRYRLALDLGSTSLGWAMIRLNHDNPPAPIAVIKAGVRIFSDGRNPKDGSSLAVTRREARSMRRRRDRLLKRKARITKTLTDYGFFPADEAQRKAFVTLDPYALRAKGLDEALTPAEFARALFHINQRRGFKSNRKTDKKDNDSGALKQAILGLRAQLDSLGKDGKARTVGELLNRRLTNTALPAKQRTVRARYREQRIVKDDGKSKLDKSYDLYIDRAMIEAEFDALWAKQSSFNPMLFNDTARDDLRYCLLFQRPLKPVKPGRCTLMPDEERAPLALPSVQRFRIYQEVNNLRILREGLKEEVLTLQQRDVLVSALEANGKRSFTQIKRLLDIGGAVQFNFEDPKRQELKGNTTSAILSKDDHFGKAWFAFDESKQDAIVLQLVQEENEAKLVRWLQEETDVDEAHAEAIANAGLPEGYGSLCSQTLARILPELRRDVVTYDKAVLAAGFDHHSNISPAATGEIRPELPYYGIPLQRHVGFGSGKPEDSDEKRYGKPQTKQRATRRRE
;
A
#
# COMPACT_ATOMS: atom_id res chain seq x y z
N MET A 1 18.18 -49.50 -31.15
CA MET A 1 18.85 -48.22 -31.47
C MET A 1 19.49 -47.69 -30.20
N ALA A 2 20.75 -47.27 -30.23
CA ALA A 2 21.36 -46.62 -29.06
C ALA A 2 20.62 -45.31 -28.75
N ALA A 3 20.30 -45.08 -27.48
CA ALA A 3 19.64 -43.85 -27.06
C ALA A 3 20.57 -42.65 -27.32
N LEU A 4 20.08 -41.68 -28.08
CA LEU A 4 20.82 -40.46 -28.41
C LEU A 4 21.08 -39.65 -27.13
N ARG A 5 22.36 -39.44 -26.78
CA ARG A 5 22.75 -38.52 -25.70
C ARG A 5 22.76 -37.09 -26.23
N TYR A 6 22.00 -36.19 -25.60
CA TYR A 6 21.92 -34.80 -26.02
C TYR A 6 21.84 -33.84 -24.83
N ARG A 7 22.17 -32.57 -25.06
CA ARG A 7 21.93 -31.43 -24.17
C ARG A 7 20.95 -30.47 -24.86
N LEU A 8 19.92 -30.04 -24.14
CA LEU A 8 19.02 -28.98 -24.58
C LEU A 8 19.44 -27.68 -23.90
N ALA A 9 19.85 -26.68 -24.68
CA ALA A 9 20.10 -25.33 -24.21
C ALA A 9 18.86 -24.46 -24.48
N LEU A 10 18.42 -23.69 -23.48
CA LEU A 10 17.29 -22.77 -23.58
C LEU A 10 17.75 -21.34 -23.22
N ASP A 11 17.49 -20.37 -24.10
CA ASP A 11 17.72 -18.94 -23.86
C ASP A 11 16.38 -18.21 -23.82
N LEU A 12 15.93 -17.88 -22.60
CA LEU A 12 14.65 -17.23 -22.36
C LEU A 12 14.82 -15.70 -22.34
N GLY A 13 14.29 -15.04 -23.38
CA GLY A 13 14.16 -13.59 -23.48
C GLY A 13 12.75 -13.09 -23.13
N SER A 14 12.56 -11.76 -23.10
CA SER A 14 11.25 -11.15 -22.84
C SER A 14 10.24 -11.34 -23.98
N THR A 15 10.72 -11.60 -25.20
CA THR A 15 9.93 -11.76 -26.44
C THR A 15 10.43 -12.91 -27.31
N SER A 16 11.34 -13.72 -26.79
CA SER A 16 11.98 -14.79 -27.53
C SER A 16 12.32 -15.96 -26.62
N LEU A 17 12.25 -17.17 -27.17
CA LEU A 17 12.82 -18.39 -26.58
C LEU A 17 13.74 -19.00 -27.63
N GLY A 18 15.04 -18.81 -27.46
CA GLY A 18 16.06 -19.52 -28.22
C GLY A 18 16.22 -20.93 -27.67
N TRP A 19 16.40 -21.92 -28.54
CA TRP A 19 16.70 -23.27 -28.12
C TRP A 19 17.68 -23.95 -29.07
N ALA A 20 18.54 -24.80 -28.52
CA ALA A 20 19.46 -25.63 -29.30
C ALA A 20 19.58 -27.01 -28.67
N MET A 21 19.50 -28.04 -29.51
CA MET A 21 19.71 -29.43 -29.13
C MET A 21 21.08 -29.88 -29.65
N ILE A 22 21.98 -30.23 -28.73
CA ILE A 22 23.38 -30.55 -29.01
C ILE A 22 23.61 -32.03 -28.71
N ARG A 23 24.07 -32.81 -29.69
CA ARG A 23 24.49 -34.19 -29.51
C ARG A 23 25.76 -34.24 -28.66
N LEU A 24 25.78 -35.16 -27.71
CA LEU A 24 26.95 -35.43 -26.87
C LEU A 24 27.57 -36.77 -27.26
N ASN A 25 28.87 -36.92 -27.04
CA ASN A 25 29.52 -38.23 -27.10
C ASN A 25 29.23 -39.08 -25.84
N HIS A 26 29.77 -40.29 -25.81
CA HIS A 26 29.61 -41.23 -24.69
C HIS A 26 30.69 -41.10 -23.61
N ASP A 27 31.60 -40.13 -23.71
CA ASP A 27 32.69 -39.92 -22.74
C ASP A 27 32.15 -39.45 -21.38
N ASN A 28 33.03 -39.47 -20.37
CA ASN A 28 32.76 -38.94 -19.03
C ASN A 28 33.90 -38.01 -18.58
N PRO A 29 33.70 -36.68 -18.54
CA PRO A 29 32.46 -35.96 -18.83
C PRO A 29 32.13 -35.93 -20.33
N PRO A 30 30.85 -35.91 -20.71
CA PRO A 30 30.44 -35.87 -22.11
C PRO A 30 30.80 -34.55 -22.79
N ALA A 31 31.37 -34.63 -23.99
CA ALA A 31 31.69 -33.48 -24.84
C ALA A 31 30.64 -33.29 -25.97
N PRO A 32 30.34 -32.04 -26.35
CA PRO A 32 29.46 -31.74 -27.47
C PRO A 32 30.13 -32.08 -28.81
N ILE A 33 29.40 -32.76 -29.70
CA ILE A 33 29.96 -33.22 -30.99
C ILE A 33 29.19 -32.73 -32.22
N ALA A 34 27.91 -32.38 -32.08
CA ALA A 34 27.12 -31.85 -33.19
C ALA A 34 25.91 -31.04 -32.71
N VAL A 35 25.52 -30.01 -33.47
CA VAL A 35 24.20 -29.38 -33.31
C VAL A 35 23.19 -30.22 -34.08
N ILE A 36 22.16 -30.71 -33.39
CA ILE A 36 21.09 -31.50 -34.02
C ILE A 36 20.05 -30.58 -34.63
N LYS A 37 19.61 -29.59 -33.85
CA LYS A 37 18.62 -28.60 -34.27
C LYS A 37 18.72 -27.37 -33.38
N ALA A 38 18.44 -26.21 -33.95
CA ALA A 38 18.28 -24.98 -33.20
C ALA A 38 17.11 -24.18 -33.76
N GLY A 39 16.56 -23.29 -32.95
CA GLY A 39 15.47 -22.42 -33.38
C GLY A 39 15.22 -21.31 -32.38
N VAL A 40 14.37 -20.37 -32.79
CA VAL A 40 13.89 -19.29 -31.93
C VAL A 40 12.39 -19.19 -32.07
N ARG A 41 11.68 -19.22 -30.93
CA ARG A 41 10.26 -18.87 -30.88
C ARG A 41 10.14 -17.40 -30.49
N ILE A 42 9.64 -16.56 -31.40
CA ILE A 42 9.33 -15.16 -31.12
C ILE A 42 7.86 -15.05 -30.65
N PHE A 43 7.62 -14.23 -29.63
CA PHE A 43 6.30 -13.94 -29.09
C PHE A 43 6.19 -12.48 -28.63
N SER A 44 4.97 -11.92 -28.59
CA SER A 44 4.75 -10.54 -28.19
C SER A 44 4.93 -10.32 -26.68
N ASP A 45 5.41 -9.15 -26.27
CA ASP A 45 5.70 -8.82 -24.87
C ASP A 45 4.46 -8.50 -24.00
N GLY A 46 3.25 -8.62 -24.55
CA GLY A 46 2.01 -8.32 -23.84
C GLY A 46 1.91 -6.87 -23.32
N ARG A 47 2.70 -5.96 -23.90
CA ARG A 47 2.74 -4.54 -23.55
C ARG A 47 2.17 -3.69 -24.68
N ASN A 48 1.80 -2.46 -24.34
CA ASN A 48 1.38 -1.46 -25.31
C ASN A 48 2.63 -0.98 -26.10
N PRO A 49 2.62 -1.03 -27.44
CA PRO A 49 3.76 -0.65 -28.27
C PRO A 49 4.21 0.82 -28.11
N LYS A 50 3.31 1.72 -27.68
CA LYS A 50 3.62 3.17 -27.61
C LYS A 50 4.29 3.60 -26.31
N ASP A 51 3.85 3.06 -25.18
CA ASP A 51 4.26 3.52 -23.84
C ASP A 51 4.93 2.41 -23.00
N GLY A 52 5.03 1.19 -23.53
CA GLY A 52 5.63 0.04 -22.85
C GLY A 52 4.86 -0.44 -21.62
N SER A 53 3.66 0.11 -21.37
CA SER A 53 2.81 -0.26 -20.24
C SER A 53 2.17 -1.63 -20.46
N SER A 54 1.85 -2.34 -19.37
CA SER A 54 1.19 -3.63 -19.48
C SER A 54 -0.27 -3.45 -19.92
N LEU A 55 -0.72 -4.23 -20.91
CA LEU A 55 -2.12 -4.25 -21.35
C LEU A 55 -3.11 -4.56 -20.20
N ALA A 56 -2.64 -5.25 -19.15
CA ALA A 56 -3.43 -5.53 -17.96
C ALA A 56 -3.74 -4.27 -17.13
N VAL A 57 -2.87 -3.25 -17.16
CA VAL A 57 -3.08 -1.96 -16.47
C VAL A 57 -4.21 -1.18 -17.13
N THR A 58 -4.15 -0.99 -18.46
CA THR A 58 -5.21 -0.32 -19.23
C THR A 58 -6.57 -1.02 -19.03
N ARG A 59 -6.59 -2.36 -19.06
CA ARG A 59 -7.81 -3.14 -18.78
C ARG A 59 -8.33 -2.92 -17.35
N ARG A 60 -7.43 -2.81 -16.37
CA ARG A 60 -7.78 -2.57 -14.96
C ARG A 60 -8.37 -1.18 -14.76
N GLU A 61 -7.80 -0.15 -15.36
CA GLU A 61 -8.29 1.22 -15.30
C GLU A 61 -9.69 1.36 -15.91
N ALA A 62 -9.88 0.85 -17.14
CA ALA A 62 -11.18 0.87 -17.80
C ALA A 62 -12.23 0.10 -16.97
N ARG A 63 -11.87 -1.05 -16.39
CA ARG A 63 -12.74 -1.80 -15.46
C ARG A 63 -13.07 -0.99 -14.21
N SER A 64 -12.09 -0.26 -13.65
CA SER A 64 -12.30 0.60 -12.48
C SER A 64 -13.30 1.71 -12.79
N MET A 65 -13.16 2.38 -13.94
CA MET A 65 -14.09 3.42 -14.39
C MET A 65 -15.52 2.90 -14.56
N ARG A 66 -15.69 1.75 -15.22
CA ARG A 66 -17.01 1.11 -15.37
C ARG A 66 -17.64 0.80 -14.02
N ARG A 67 -16.89 0.17 -13.11
CA ARG A 67 -17.38 -0.13 -11.75
C ARG A 67 -17.77 1.12 -10.97
N ARG A 68 -17.01 2.23 -11.09
CA ARG A 68 -17.36 3.51 -10.46
C ARG A 68 -18.69 4.04 -11.00
N ARG A 69 -18.88 4.02 -12.32
CA ARG A 69 -20.13 4.42 -12.98
C ARG A 69 -21.31 3.56 -12.53
N ASP A 70 -21.19 2.24 -12.58
CA ASP A 70 -22.27 1.33 -12.19
C ASP A 70 -22.67 1.51 -10.72
N ARG A 71 -21.68 1.71 -9.84
CA ARG A 71 -21.94 1.98 -8.41
C ARG A 71 -22.62 3.33 -8.20
N LEU A 72 -22.25 4.36 -8.97
CA LEU A 72 -22.94 5.65 -8.96
C LEU A 72 -24.40 5.50 -9.38
N LEU A 73 -24.66 4.80 -10.50
CA LEU A 73 -26.02 4.58 -11.01
C LEU A 73 -26.88 3.77 -10.03
N LYS A 74 -26.35 2.66 -9.50
CA LYS A 74 -27.05 1.86 -8.48
C LYS A 74 -27.37 2.68 -7.22
N ARG A 75 -26.45 3.53 -6.78
CA ARG A 75 -26.68 4.40 -5.63
C ARG A 75 -27.71 5.49 -5.93
N LYS A 76 -27.70 6.07 -7.13
CA LYS A 76 -28.75 7.01 -7.58
C LYS A 76 -30.13 6.36 -7.58
N ALA A 77 -30.24 5.15 -8.14
CA ALA A 77 -31.50 4.40 -8.13
C ALA A 77 -31.96 4.10 -6.69
N ARG A 78 -31.03 3.66 -5.83
CA ARG A 78 -31.34 3.38 -4.43
C ARG A 78 -31.81 4.62 -3.68
N ILE A 79 -31.08 5.74 -3.74
CA ILE A 79 -31.49 6.95 -3.02
C ILE A 79 -32.84 7.48 -3.53
N THR A 80 -33.10 7.41 -4.84
CA THR A 80 -34.40 7.82 -5.41
C THR A 80 -35.52 6.94 -4.89
N LYS A 81 -35.32 5.61 -4.88
CA LYS A 81 -36.30 4.67 -4.33
C LYS A 81 -36.55 4.94 -2.84
N THR A 82 -35.49 5.01 -2.03
CA THR A 82 -35.62 5.27 -0.58
C THR A 82 -36.32 6.60 -0.29
N LEU A 83 -35.98 7.67 -1.01
CA LEU A 83 -36.68 8.97 -0.89
C LEU A 83 -38.16 8.86 -1.27
N THR A 84 -38.51 8.03 -2.25
CA THR A 84 -39.91 7.84 -2.68
C THR A 84 -40.69 7.00 -1.67
N ASP A 85 -40.09 5.90 -1.20
CA ASP A 85 -40.70 4.97 -0.24
C ASP A 85 -41.01 5.68 1.10
N TYR A 86 -40.17 6.62 1.53
CA TYR A 86 -40.40 7.46 2.72
C TYR A 86 -41.21 8.74 2.44
N GLY A 87 -41.73 8.96 1.24
CA GLY A 87 -42.60 10.11 0.93
C GLY A 87 -41.89 11.46 0.75
N PHE A 88 -40.56 11.49 0.63
CA PHE A 88 -39.82 12.72 0.31
C PHE A 88 -39.90 13.10 -1.16
N PHE A 89 -39.98 12.11 -2.05
CA PHE A 89 -40.14 12.34 -3.49
C PHE A 89 -41.45 11.77 -4.01
N PRO A 90 -42.06 12.43 -5.02
CA PRO A 90 -43.22 11.86 -5.70
C PRO A 90 -42.84 10.58 -6.45
N ALA A 91 -43.79 9.64 -6.52
CA ALA A 91 -43.63 8.38 -7.26
C ALA A 91 -43.53 8.58 -8.77
N ASP A 92 -44.16 9.63 -9.30
CA ASP A 92 -44.09 10.01 -10.70
C ASP A 92 -42.73 10.64 -11.08
N GLU A 93 -42.16 10.21 -12.21
CA GLU A 93 -40.85 10.70 -12.65
C GLU A 93 -40.91 12.12 -13.21
N ALA A 94 -41.99 12.50 -13.89
CA ALA A 94 -42.10 13.84 -14.46
C ALA A 94 -42.17 14.90 -13.36
N GLN A 95 -42.94 14.64 -12.30
CA GLN A 95 -42.99 15.47 -11.11
C GLN A 95 -41.61 15.58 -10.43
N ARG A 96 -40.85 14.48 -10.30
CA ARG A 96 -39.47 14.56 -9.77
C ARG A 96 -38.57 15.44 -10.63
N LYS A 97 -38.71 15.38 -11.96
CA LYS A 97 -37.88 16.18 -12.89
C LYS A 97 -38.12 17.68 -12.74
N ALA A 98 -39.30 18.11 -12.32
CA ALA A 98 -39.60 19.52 -12.09
C ALA A 98 -38.66 20.15 -11.04
N PHE A 99 -38.19 19.39 -10.05
CA PHE A 99 -37.29 19.87 -9.00
C PHE A 99 -35.81 19.98 -9.43
N VAL A 100 -35.44 19.53 -10.63
CA VAL A 100 -34.04 19.57 -11.11
C VAL A 100 -33.54 21.00 -11.26
N THR A 101 -34.41 21.93 -11.64
CA THR A 101 -34.12 23.35 -11.86
C THR A 101 -33.84 24.12 -10.58
N LEU A 102 -34.30 23.62 -9.43
CA LEU A 102 -34.00 24.23 -8.13
C LEU A 102 -32.51 24.12 -7.83
N ASP A 103 -31.94 25.22 -7.32
CA ASP A 103 -30.55 25.28 -6.91
C ASP A 103 -30.34 24.43 -5.64
N PRO A 104 -29.63 23.29 -5.73
CA PRO A 104 -29.43 22.44 -4.58
C PRO A 104 -28.54 23.09 -3.52
N TYR A 105 -27.67 24.05 -3.86
CA TYR A 105 -26.84 24.75 -2.86
C TYR A 105 -27.69 25.71 -2.03
N ALA A 106 -28.57 26.46 -2.67
CA ALA A 106 -29.53 27.32 -1.98
C ALA A 106 -30.43 26.51 -1.03
N LEU A 107 -30.96 25.36 -1.49
CA LEU A 107 -31.77 24.48 -0.65
C LEU A 107 -31.00 23.89 0.55
N ARG A 108 -29.73 23.50 0.34
CA ARG A 108 -28.85 23.00 1.42
C ARG A 108 -28.55 24.07 2.47
N ALA A 109 -28.48 25.35 2.08
CA ALA A 109 -28.32 26.45 3.02
C ALA A 109 -29.64 26.76 3.73
N LYS A 110 -30.73 26.93 2.97
CA LYS A 110 -32.09 27.24 3.48
C LYS A 110 -32.56 26.21 4.51
N GLY A 111 -32.31 24.92 4.27
CA GLY A 111 -32.74 23.84 5.16
C GLY A 111 -32.08 23.82 6.55
N LEU A 112 -31.11 24.69 6.82
CA LEU A 112 -30.54 24.88 8.16
C LEU A 112 -31.33 25.87 9.01
N ASP A 113 -32.21 26.66 8.39
CA ASP A 113 -32.94 27.75 9.04
C ASP A 113 -34.45 27.58 8.91
N GLU A 114 -34.92 27.16 7.73
CA GLU A 114 -36.33 27.07 7.36
C GLU A 114 -36.77 25.64 7.05
N ALA A 115 -38.07 25.37 7.18
CA ALA A 115 -38.66 24.12 6.72
C ALA A 115 -38.56 24.01 5.20
N LEU A 116 -38.03 22.90 4.71
CA LEU A 116 -38.08 22.52 3.30
C LEU A 116 -39.32 21.67 3.05
N THR A 117 -39.91 21.83 1.87
CA THR A 117 -40.86 20.84 1.39
C THR A 117 -40.15 19.48 1.25
N PRO A 118 -40.87 18.35 1.35
CA PRO A 118 -40.27 17.02 1.22
C PRO A 118 -39.44 16.87 -0.07
N ALA A 119 -39.94 17.42 -1.17
CA ALA A 119 -39.28 17.36 -2.48
C ALA A 119 -38.05 18.27 -2.59
N GLU A 120 -38.03 19.44 -1.92
CA GLU A 120 -36.84 20.28 -1.80
C GLU A 120 -35.73 19.57 -1.00
N PHE A 121 -36.08 18.94 0.12
CA PHE A 121 -35.11 18.14 0.89
C PHE A 121 -34.56 16.98 0.06
N ALA A 122 -35.43 16.26 -0.65
CA ALA A 122 -35.03 15.20 -1.57
C ALA A 122 -34.08 15.70 -2.68
N ARG A 123 -34.33 16.89 -3.23
CA ARG A 123 -33.47 17.52 -4.24
C ARG A 123 -32.08 17.84 -3.68
N ALA A 124 -32.01 18.38 -2.47
CA ALA A 124 -30.76 18.65 -1.75
C ALA A 124 -29.98 17.35 -1.49
N LEU A 125 -30.63 16.33 -0.92
CA LEU A 125 -29.98 15.06 -0.61
C LEU A 125 -29.53 14.29 -1.85
N PHE A 126 -30.32 14.32 -2.93
CA PHE A 126 -29.94 13.71 -4.20
C PHE A 126 -28.66 14.35 -4.78
N HIS A 127 -28.52 15.68 -4.64
CA HIS A 127 -27.30 16.39 -5.03
C HIS A 127 -26.10 15.96 -4.18
N ILE A 128 -26.25 15.89 -2.85
CA ILE A 128 -25.21 15.41 -1.93
C ILE A 128 -24.79 13.98 -2.33
N ASN A 129 -25.74 13.10 -2.67
CA ASN A 129 -25.46 11.74 -3.13
C ASN A 129 -24.60 11.67 -4.41
N GLN A 130 -24.75 12.63 -5.33
CA GLN A 130 -23.91 12.74 -6.52
C GLN A 130 -22.51 13.27 -6.20
N ARG A 131 -22.39 14.14 -5.18
CA ARG A 131 -21.18 14.87 -4.79
C ARG A 131 -20.74 14.58 -3.36
N ARG A 132 -20.78 13.31 -2.97
CA ARG A 132 -20.64 12.86 -1.57
C ARG A 132 -19.24 12.96 -0.95
N GLY A 133 -18.33 13.79 -1.47
CA GLY A 133 -16.99 13.98 -0.91
C GLY A 133 -16.05 12.76 -1.01
N PHE A 134 -14.75 13.01 -0.83
CA PHE A 134 -13.72 11.99 -0.81
C PHE A 134 -13.61 11.34 0.56
N LYS A 135 -13.57 10.00 0.59
CA LYS A 135 -13.36 9.26 1.84
C LYS A 135 -11.88 8.91 1.91
N SER A 136 -11.15 9.58 2.81
CA SER A 136 -9.74 9.30 3.07
C SER A 136 -9.55 7.84 3.47
N ASN A 137 -8.48 7.22 2.97
CA ASN A 137 -8.00 5.91 3.38
C ASN A 137 -6.48 5.99 3.54
N ARG A 138 -6.02 5.87 4.78
CA ARG A 138 -4.60 6.04 5.15
C ARG A 138 -3.66 5.11 4.39
N LYS A 139 -4.13 3.92 3.98
CA LYS A 139 -3.31 2.94 3.27
C LYS A 139 -3.11 3.28 1.79
N THR A 140 -3.99 4.07 1.19
CA THR A 140 -3.87 4.50 -0.22
C THR A 140 -3.43 5.94 -0.38
N ASP A 141 -3.60 6.76 0.65
CA ASP A 141 -3.46 8.23 0.58
C ASP A 141 -2.17 8.72 1.28
N LYS A 142 -1.12 7.88 1.28
CA LYS A 142 0.20 8.21 1.84
C LYS A 142 0.87 9.35 1.06
N LYS A 143 1.85 10.00 1.72
CA LYS A 143 2.63 11.18 1.25
C LYS A 143 3.25 10.99 -0.15
N ASP A 144 2.43 11.14 -1.18
CA ASP A 144 2.84 11.55 -2.52
C ASP A 144 2.54 13.06 -2.67
N ASN A 145 3.25 13.76 -3.56
CA ASN A 145 3.11 15.20 -3.73
C ASN A 145 1.65 15.63 -4.01
N ASP A 146 0.89 14.81 -4.74
CA ASP A 146 -0.52 15.08 -5.06
C ASP A 146 -1.45 14.85 -3.84
N SER A 147 -1.10 13.90 -2.95
CA SER A 147 -1.83 13.67 -1.69
C SER A 147 -1.70 14.84 -0.72
N GLY A 148 -0.55 15.55 -0.75
CA GLY A 148 -0.30 16.72 0.08
C GLY A 148 -1.23 17.88 -0.27
N ALA A 149 -1.31 18.23 -1.56
CA ALA A 149 -2.18 19.29 -2.07
C ALA A 149 -3.67 19.06 -1.70
N LEU A 150 -4.10 17.79 -1.83
CA LEU A 150 -5.44 17.35 -1.46
C LEU A 150 -5.72 17.57 0.04
N LYS A 151 -4.85 17.05 0.91
CA LYS A 151 -5.00 17.15 2.36
C LYS A 151 -5.03 18.59 2.83
N GLN A 152 -4.15 19.44 2.30
CA GLN A 152 -4.11 20.87 2.62
C GLN A 152 -5.41 21.58 2.23
N ALA A 153 -5.97 21.28 1.05
CA ALA A 153 -7.25 21.86 0.64
C ALA A 153 -8.44 21.39 1.51
N ILE A 154 -8.42 20.13 1.98
CA ILE A 154 -9.42 19.62 2.93
C ILE A 154 -9.30 20.37 4.26
N LEU A 155 -8.10 20.50 4.82
CA LEU A 155 -7.84 21.22 6.08
C LEU A 155 -8.27 22.69 5.98
N GLY A 156 -7.87 23.38 4.91
CA GLY A 156 -8.25 24.77 4.67
C GLY A 156 -9.76 24.97 4.49
N LEU A 157 -10.47 23.97 3.94
CA LEU A 157 -11.93 24.00 3.87
C LEU A 157 -12.58 23.73 5.24
N ARG A 158 -12.05 22.79 6.04
CA ARG A 158 -12.53 22.53 7.41
C ARG A 158 -12.41 23.77 8.30
N ALA A 159 -11.31 24.53 8.18
CA ALA A 159 -11.10 25.74 8.97
C ALA A 159 -12.16 26.84 8.73
N GLN A 160 -12.86 26.80 7.60
CA GLN A 160 -13.97 27.70 7.25
C GLN A 160 -15.33 27.22 7.78
N LEU A 161 -15.37 26.05 8.41
CA LEU A 161 -16.59 25.45 8.95
C LEU A 161 -16.56 25.50 10.49
N ASP A 162 -17.71 25.78 11.08
CA ASP A 162 -17.97 25.67 12.51
C ASP A 162 -19.44 25.33 12.69
N SER A 163 -19.76 24.23 13.39
CA SER A 163 -21.15 23.72 13.48
C SER A 163 -22.13 24.70 14.11
N LEU A 164 -21.63 25.67 14.89
CA LEU A 164 -22.42 26.72 15.53
C LEU A 164 -22.41 28.04 14.74
N GLY A 165 -21.64 28.13 13.65
CA GLY A 165 -21.52 29.32 12.82
C GLY A 165 -20.71 30.45 13.47
N LYS A 166 -19.84 30.16 14.44
CA LYS A 166 -19.02 31.16 15.12
C LYS A 166 -18.12 31.93 14.16
N ASP A 167 -17.84 33.20 14.49
CA ASP A 167 -16.97 34.09 13.71
C ASP A 167 -17.39 34.24 12.23
N GLY A 168 -18.69 34.08 11.95
CA GLY A 168 -19.23 34.13 10.60
C GLY A 168 -18.86 32.91 9.73
N LYS A 169 -18.30 31.84 10.31
CA LYS A 169 -18.04 30.58 9.60
C LYS A 169 -19.35 29.93 9.14
N ALA A 170 -19.25 29.08 8.11
CA ALA A 170 -20.41 28.33 7.66
C ALA A 170 -20.63 27.10 8.55
N ARG A 171 -21.89 26.75 8.82
CA ARG A 171 -22.24 25.58 9.63
C ARG A 171 -21.96 24.28 8.91
N THR A 172 -22.20 24.28 7.59
CA THR A 172 -22.04 23.11 6.74
C THR A 172 -21.34 23.46 5.43
N VAL A 173 -20.84 22.43 4.75
CA VAL A 173 -20.25 22.62 3.43
C VAL A 173 -21.29 23.06 2.38
N GLY A 174 -22.56 22.68 2.52
CA GLY A 174 -23.64 23.18 1.66
C GLY A 174 -23.83 24.68 1.77
N GLU A 175 -23.88 25.19 3.00
CA GLU A 175 -23.96 26.62 3.27
C GLU A 175 -22.74 27.38 2.75
N LEU A 176 -21.52 26.87 2.98
CA LEU A 176 -20.28 27.47 2.48
C LEU A 176 -20.28 27.57 0.94
N LEU A 177 -20.70 26.51 0.26
CA LEU A 177 -20.74 26.48 -1.20
C LEU A 177 -21.81 27.43 -1.76
N ASN A 178 -22.96 27.55 -1.09
CA ASN A 178 -23.97 28.54 -1.43
C ASN A 178 -23.42 29.96 -1.30
N ARG A 179 -22.81 30.31 -0.15
CA ARG A 179 -22.15 31.61 0.07
C ARG A 179 -21.12 31.91 -1.02
N ARG A 180 -20.32 30.92 -1.44
CA ARG A 180 -19.35 31.09 -2.53
C ARG A 180 -19.99 31.37 -3.90
N LEU A 181 -21.15 30.77 -4.20
CA LEU A 181 -21.86 31.00 -5.46
C LEU A 181 -22.56 32.36 -5.49
N THR A 182 -23.11 32.79 -4.36
CA THR A 182 -23.90 34.02 -4.25
C THR A 182 -23.08 35.24 -3.87
N ASN A 183 -21.80 35.09 -3.52
CA ASN A 183 -20.92 36.20 -3.15
C ASN A 183 -20.72 37.17 -4.33
N THR A 184 -21.47 38.28 -4.29
CA THR A 184 -21.44 39.32 -5.32
C THR A 184 -20.15 40.13 -5.36
N ALA A 185 -19.37 40.14 -4.26
CA ALA A 185 -18.08 40.79 -4.19
C ALA A 185 -17.00 40.05 -5.02
N LEU A 186 -17.20 38.77 -5.35
CA LEU A 186 -16.31 38.02 -6.22
C LEU A 186 -16.72 38.17 -7.71
N PRO A 187 -15.76 38.22 -8.65
CA PRO A 187 -16.06 38.12 -10.08
C PRO A 187 -16.81 36.83 -10.41
N ALA A 188 -17.71 36.86 -11.40
CA ALA A 188 -18.52 35.69 -11.77
C ALA A 188 -17.69 34.43 -12.09
N LYS A 189 -16.50 34.59 -12.70
CA LYS A 189 -15.57 33.49 -12.98
C LYS A 189 -15.00 32.81 -11.73
N GLN A 190 -15.04 33.48 -10.59
CA GLN A 190 -14.52 33.00 -9.30
C GLN A 190 -15.63 32.45 -8.38
N ARG A 191 -16.91 32.68 -8.70
CA ARG A 191 -18.07 32.09 -8.02
C ARG A 191 -18.24 30.63 -8.46
N THR A 192 -17.33 29.75 -8.00
CA THR A 192 -17.28 28.34 -8.39
C THR A 192 -17.28 27.41 -7.18
N VAL A 193 -17.93 26.26 -7.36
CA VAL A 193 -17.98 25.13 -6.40
C VAL A 193 -17.22 23.90 -6.92
N ARG A 194 -16.50 24.05 -8.04
CA ARG A 194 -15.70 22.98 -8.64
C ARG A 194 -14.33 22.90 -7.96
N ALA A 195 -13.97 21.72 -7.48
CA ALA A 195 -12.60 21.39 -7.12
C ALA A 195 -11.74 21.41 -8.39
N ARG A 196 -10.90 22.43 -8.54
CA ARG A 196 -9.94 22.55 -9.65
C ARG A 196 -8.53 22.41 -9.09
N TYR A 197 -7.75 21.59 -9.77
CA TYR A 197 -6.33 21.45 -9.49
C TYR A 197 -5.57 22.56 -10.22
N ARG A 198 -4.63 23.19 -9.51
CA ARG A 198 -3.80 24.30 -9.98
C ARG A 198 -2.34 23.94 -9.84
N GLU A 199 -1.55 24.36 -10.82
CA GLU A 199 -0.10 24.24 -10.80
C GLU A 199 0.49 25.62 -11.08
N GLN A 200 1.31 26.11 -10.17
CA GLN A 200 2.01 27.39 -10.31
C GLN A 200 3.50 27.19 -10.08
N ARG A 201 4.31 27.69 -11.00
CA ARG A 201 5.77 27.67 -10.84
C ARG A 201 6.19 28.87 -9.99
N ILE A 202 6.69 28.61 -8.79
CA ILE A 202 7.22 29.62 -7.87
C ILE A 202 8.74 29.58 -7.97
N VAL A 203 9.37 30.71 -8.28
CA VAL A 203 10.82 30.87 -8.19
C VAL A 203 11.16 31.27 -6.76
N LYS A 204 12.01 30.49 -6.09
CA LYS A 204 12.51 30.80 -4.75
C LYS A 204 13.66 31.80 -4.84
N ASP A 205 13.96 32.43 -3.71
CA ASP A 205 15.05 33.40 -3.57
C ASP A 205 16.44 32.82 -3.91
N ASP A 206 16.60 31.49 -3.85
CA ASP A 206 17.82 30.76 -4.25
C ASP A 206 17.91 30.49 -5.78
N GLY A 207 17.02 31.10 -6.57
CA GLY A 207 16.93 30.90 -8.02
C GLY A 207 16.31 29.56 -8.44
N LYS A 208 15.96 28.68 -7.50
CA LYS A 208 15.33 27.39 -7.82
C LYS A 208 13.83 27.53 -7.94
N SER A 209 13.25 26.96 -8.98
CA SER A 209 11.80 26.92 -9.13
C SER A 209 11.18 25.68 -8.50
N LYS A 210 10.12 25.86 -7.70
CA LYS A 210 9.24 24.80 -7.19
C LYS A 210 7.91 24.88 -7.91
N LEU A 211 7.38 23.73 -8.36
CA LEU A 211 6.00 23.64 -8.80
C LEU A 211 5.11 23.52 -7.57
N ASP A 212 4.32 24.54 -7.29
CA ASP A 212 3.31 24.53 -6.26
C ASP A 212 2.01 23.95 -6.81
N LYS A 213 1.46 22.98 -6.10
CA LYS A 213 0.31 22.17 -6.50
C LYS A 213 -0.78 22.37 -5.47
N SER A 214 -1.96 22.81 -5.89
CA SER A 214 -3.05 23.12 -4.96
C SER A 214 -4.43 22.80 -5.54
N TYR A 215 -5.41 22.70 -4.65
CA TYR A 215 -6.83 22.66 -5.01
C TYR A 215 -7.54 23.88 -4.46
N ASP A 216 -8.36 24.54 -5.29
CA ASP A 216 -9.16 25.71 -4.88
C ASP A 216 -10.13 25.38 -3.72
N LEU A 217 -10.59 24.12 -3.68
CA LEU A 217 -11.38 23.52 -2.61
C LEU A 217 -11.35 22.00 -2.74
N TYR A 218 -11.51 21.30 -1.62
CA TYR A 218 -11.73 19.87 -1.64
C TYR A 218 -12.59 19.40 -0.46
N ILE A 219 -13.62 18.61 -0.75
CA ILE A 219 -14.63 18.19 0.22
C ILE A 219 -14.38 16.73 0.60
N ASP A 220 -14.24 16.47 1.89
CA ASP A 220 -14.14 15.11 2.40
C ASP A 220 -15.52 14.53 2.77
N ARG A 221 -15.53 13.25 3.14
CA ARG A 221 -16.76 12.55 3.52
C ARG A 221 -17.32 13.04 4.85
N ALA A 222 -16.47 13.43 5.78
CA ALA A 222 -16.88 13.83 7.13
C ALA A 222 -17.69 15.12 7.11
N MET A 223 -17.31 16.09 6.27
CA MET A 223 -18.09 17.31 6.05
C MET A 223 -19.49 17.02 5.52
N ILE A 224 -19.62 16.03 4.63
CA ILE A 224 -20.90 15.62 4.04
C ILE A 224 -21.77 14.89 5.06
N GLU A 225 -21.15 14.07 5.91
CA GLU A 225 -21.80 13.38 7.01
C GLU A 225 -22.34 14.39 8.03
N ALA A 226 -21.51 15.34 8.47
CA ALA A 226 -21.92 16.42 9.36
C ALA A 226 -23.04 17.29 8.76
N GLU A 227 -22.98 17.60 7.47
CA GLU A 227 -24.05 18.34 6.80
C GLU A 227 -25.36 17.56 6.76
N PHE A 228 -25.33 16.27 6.47
CA PHE A 228 -26.52 15.42 6.49
C PHE A 228 -27.15 15.43 7.88
N ASP A 229 -26.32 15.21 8.92
CA ASP A 229 -26.79 15.14 10.31
C ASP A 229 -27.38 16.51 10.75
N ALA A 230 -26.75 17.63 10.38
CA ALA A 230 -27.26 18.98 10.68
C ALA A 230 -28.58 19.30 9.97
N LEU A 231 -28.69 18.98 8.67
CA LEU A 231 -29.93 19.15 7.93
C LEU A 231 -31.05 18.28 8.51
N TRP A 232 -30.75 17.02 8.84
CA TRP A 232 -31.74 16.11 9.41
C TRP A 232 -32.25 16.63 10.75
N ALA A 233 -31.34 17.01 11.65
CA ALA A 233 -31.69 17.52 12.98
C ALA A 233 -32.56 18.79 12.89
N LYS A 234 -32.27 19.69 11.94
CA LYS A 234 -33.09 20.89 11.76
C LYS A 234 -34.45 20.54 11.17
N GLN A 235 -34.52 19.74 10.11
CA GLN A 235 -35.78 19.43 9.44
C GLN A 235 -36.71 18.56 10.30
N SER A 236 -36.16 17.69 11.14
CA SER A 236 -36.97 16.91 12.10
C SER A 236 -37.65 17.77 13.16
N SER A 237 -37.07 18.94 13.51
CA SER A 237 -37.74 19.89 14.41
C SER A 237 -39.02 20.50 13.81
N PHE A 238 -39.13 20.55 12.49
CA PHE A 238 -40.31 21.07 11.79
C PHE A 238 -41.33 19.97 11.45
N ASN A 239 -40.89 18.75 11.14
CA ASN A 239 -41.76 17.65 10.78
C ASN A 239 -41.19 16.29 11.27
N PRO A 240 -41.32 15.97 12.57
CA PRO A 240 -40.72 14.76 13.13
C PRO A 240 -41.37 13.46 12.64
N MET A 241 -42.64 13.51 12.17
CA MET A 241 -43.34 12.33 11.64
C MET A 241 -42.68 11.85 10.34
N LEU A 242 -42.39 12.78 9.42
CA LEU A 242 -41.71 12.45 8.16
C LEU A 242 -40.21 12.19 8.36
N PHE A 243 -39.55 13.00 9.18
CA PHE A 243 -38.11 12.92 9.46
C PHE A 243 -37.81 12.03 10.69
N ASN A 244 -38.27 10.78 10.65
CA ASN A 244 -38.07 9.79 11.71
C ASN A 244 -36.71 9.06 11.60
N ASP A 245 -36.30 8.38 12.68
CA ASP A 245 -34.98 7.72 12.76
C ASP A 245 -34.78 6.62 11.71
N THR A 246 -35.83 5.87 11.37
CA THR A 246 -35.73 4.81 10.35
C THR A 246 -35.39 5.39 8.98
N ALA A 247 -36.10 6.46 8.58
CA ALA A 247 -35.81 7.18 7.35
C ALA A 247 -34.40 7.79 7.36
N ARG A 248 -33.98 8.35 8.51
CA ARG A 248 -32.63 8.91 8.69
C ARG A 248 -31.57 7.85 8.38
N ASP A 249 -31.64 6.72 9.07
CA ASP A 249 -30.58 5.72 9.05
C ASP A 249 -30.45 5.07 7.67
N ASP A 250 -31.58 4.79 7.01
CA ASP A 250 -31.61 4.25 5.65
C ASP A 250 -31.04 5.23 4.61
N LEU A 251 -31.44 6.51 4.67
CA LEU A 251 -30.95 7.54 3.75
C LEU A 251 -29.47 7.82 3.98
N ARG A 252 -29.04 7.90 5.25
CA ARG A 252 -27.65 8.07 5.67
C ARG A 252 -26.79 6.91 5.17
N TYR A 253 -27.26 5.67 5.34
CA TYR A 253 -26.58 4.49 4.84
C TYR A 253 -26.45 4.52 3.31
N CYS A 254 -27.54 4.82 2.60
CA CYS A 254 -27.52 4.94 1.14
C CYS A 254 -26.49 5.97 0.64
N LEU A 255 -26.37 7.09 1.36
CA LEU A 255 -25.44 8.16 1.03
C LEU A 255 -23.98 7.76 1.31
N LEU A 256 -23.70 7.29 2.52
CA LEU A 256 -22.34 7.15 3.04
C LEU A 256 -21.70 5.79 2.74
N PHE A 257 -22.49 4.76 2.45
CA PHE A 257 -21.98 3.42 2.21
C PHE A 257 -20.97 3.39 1.04
N GLN A 258 -19.83 2.77 1.30
CA GLN A 258 -18.79 2.49 0.33
C GLN A 258 -18.26 1.09 0.59
N ARG A 259 -18.18 0.27 -0.47
CA ARG A 259 -17.61 -1.07 -0.36
C ARG A 259 -16.16 -0.97 0.15
N PRO A 260 -15.73 -1.88 1.04
CA PRO A 260 -14.35 -1.92 1.50
C PRO A 260 -13.41 -2.09 0.30
N LEU A 261 -12.19 -1.57 0.45
CA LEU A 261 -11.13 -1.81 -0.52
C LEU A 261 -10.81 -3.31 -0.58
N LYS A 262 -10.36 -3.79 -1.74
CA LYS A 262 -9.91 -5.18 -1.83
C LYS A 262 -8.56 -5.27 -1.11
N PRO A 263 -8.40 -6.10 -0.08
CA PRO A 263 -7.14 -6.23 0.62
C PRO A 263 -6.07 -6.79 -0.33
N VAL A 264 -4.84 -6.28 -0.19
CA VAL A 264 -3.67 -6.86 -0.85
C VAL A 264 -3.28 -8.10 -0.06
N LYS A 265 -3.45 -9.28 -0.66
CA LYS A 265 -3.02 -10.53 -0.05
C LYS A 265 -1.50 -10.69 -0.18
N PRO A 266 -0.75 -10.86 0.93
CA PRO A 266 0.67 -11.17 0.90
C PRO A 266 0.95 -12.49 0.16
N GLY A 267 2.21 -12.68 -0.26
CA GLY A 267 2.67 -14.00 -0.70
C GLY A 267 2.84 -14.97 0.46
N ARG A 268 3.13 -16.25 0.16
CA ARG A 268 3.34 -17.29 1.17
C ARG A 268 4.77 -17.32 1.70
N CYS A 269 4.93 -17.64 2.98
CA CYS A 269 6.23 -17.75 3.62
C CYS A 269 7.06 -18.87 2.98
N THR A 270 8.37 -18.62 2.85
CA THR A 270 9.34 -19.56 2.28
C THR A 270 9.42 -20.87 3.07
N LEU A 271 9.40 -20.83 4.41
CA LEU A 271 9.61 -21.98 5.29
C LEU A 271 8.30 -22.55 5.88
N MET A 272 7.24 -21.75 5.90
CA MET A 272 5.88 -22.15 6.32
C MET A 272 4.88 -21.77 5.23
N PRO A 273 4.71 -22.58 4.17
CA PRO A 273 3.93 -22.20 2.99
C PRO A 273 2.44 -21.90 3.24
N ASP A 274 1.88 -22.34 4.36
CA ASP A 274 0.50 -22.05 4.75
C ASP A 274 0.34 -20.63 5.32
N GLU A 275 1.43 -20.04 5.83
CA GLU A 275 1.46 -18.72 6.45
C GLU A 275 1.70 -17.59 5.44
N GLU A 276 1.14 -16.41 5.71
CA GLU A 276 1.37 -15.20 4.93
C GLU A 276 2.70 -14.52 5.32
N ARG A 277 3.41 -13.94 4.33
CA ARG A 277 4.65 -13.20 4.57
C ARG A 277 4.41 -11.99 5.48
N ALA A 278 5.35 -11.75 6.38
CA ALA A 278 5.35 -10.61 7.30
C ALA A 278 5.57 -9.28 6.53
N PRO A 279 4.88 -8.18 6.92
CA PRO A 279 5.13 -6.85 6.36
C PRO A 279 6.58 -6.43 6.49
N LEU A 280 7.16 -5.84 5.43
CA LEU A 280 8.56 -5.39 5.44
C LEU A 280 8.82 -4.37 6.55
N ALA A 281 7.80 -3.59 6.92
CA ALA A 281 7.90 -2.60 7.99
C ALA A 281 8.18 -3.21 9.38
N LEU A 282 7.83 -4.47 9.66
CA LEU A 282 7.99 -5.01 11.02
C LEU A 282 9.46 -4.92 11.48
N PRO A 283 9.72 -4.42 12.70
CA PRO A 283 11.04 -4.42 13.32
C PRO A 283 11.72 -5.79 13.27
N SER A 284 11.00 -6.88 13.54
CA SER A 284 11.54 -8.24 13.41
C SER A 284 12.03 -8.59 11.99
N VAL A 285 11.31 -8.15 10.95
CA VAL A 285 11.71 -8.35 9.54
C VAL A 285 12.95 -7.52 9.20
N GLN A 286 13.01 -6.28 9.67
CA GLN A 286 14.19 -5.42 9.50
C GLN A 286 15.41 -6.01 10.19
N ARG A 287 15.23 -6.48 11.43
CA ARG A 287 16.25 -7.11 12.26
C ARG A 287 16.77 -8.40 11.68
N PHE A 288 15.88 -9.24 11.15
CA PHE A 288 16.27 -10.47 10.45
C PHE A 288 17.22 -10.16 9.28
N ARG A 289 16.91 -9.16 8.46
CA ARG A 289 17.82 -8.71 7.40
C ARG A 289 19.17 -8.23 7.97
N ILE A 290 19.14 -7.45 9.05
CA ILE A 290 20.36 -6.93 9.69
C ILE A 290 21.25 -8.09 10.15
N TYR A 291 20.73 -9.07 10.90
CA TYR A 291 21.52 -10.22 11.33
C TYR A 291 22.05 -11.03 10.15
N GLN A 292 21.26 -11.23 9.10
CA GLN A 292 21.73 -11.90 7.88
C GLN A 292 22.89 -11.14 7.22
N GLU A 293 22.81 -9.81 7.11
CA GLU A 293 23.90 -9.02 6.53
C GLU A 293 25.13 -9.02 7.45
N VAL A 294 24.96 -8.75 8.73
CA VAL A 294 26.10 -8.63 9.66
C VAL A 294 26.80 -9.97 9.88
N ASN A 295 26.08 -11.08 10.03
CA ASN A 295 26.70 -12.40 10.20
C ASN A 295 27.42 -12.89 8.92
N ASN A 296 27.07 -12.35 7.75
CA ASN A 296 27.77 -12.58 6.49
C ASN A 296 28.88 -11.57 6.19
N LEU A 297 29.07 -10.57 7.05
CA LEU A 297 30.12 -9.58 6.88
C LEU A 297 31.49 -10.24 7.14
N ARG A 298 32.45 -9.97 6.27
CA ARG A 298 33.84 -10.42 6.41
C ARG A 298 34.76 -9.22 6.35
N ILE A 299 35.75 -9.18 7.25
CA ILE A 299 36.85 -8.22 7.21
C ILE A 299 37.90 -8.80 6.26
N LEU A 300 38.22 -8.05 5.20
CA LEU A 300 39.28 -8.38 4.25
C LEU A 300 40.55 -7.65 4.70
N ARG A 301 41.56 -8.43 5.12
CA ARG A 301 42.90 -7.92 5.44
C ARG A 301 43.87 -8.11 4.28
N GLU A 302 45.09 -7.61 4.46
CA GLU A 302 46.21 -7.84 3.54
C GLU A 302 46.34 -9.33 3.19
N GLY A 303 46.55 -9.60 1.90
CA GLY A 303 46.62 -10.98 1.38
C GLY A 303 45.26 -11.66 1.17
N LEU A 304 44.15 -10.91 1.12
CA LEU A 304 42.79 -11.43 0.90
C LEU A 304 42.33 -12.44 1.96
N LYS A 305 42.88 -12.36 3.17
CA LYS A 305 42.42 -13.17 4.30
C LYS A 305 41.08 -12.64 4.77
N GLU A 306 40.08 -13.52 4.79
CA GLU A 306 38.75 -13.22 5.31
C GLU A 306 38.66 -13.58 6.80
N GLU A 307 38.31 -12.59 7.62
CA GLU A 307 37.99 -12.79 9.03
C GLU A 307 36.49 -12.60 9.26
N VAL A 308 35.91 -13.50 10.06
CA VAL A 308 34.55 -13.34 10.59
C VAL A 308 34.56 -12.30 11.71
N LEU A 309 33.46 -11.57 11.89
CA LEU A 309 33.28 -10.74 13.07
C LEU A 309 33.24 -11.61 14.32
N THR A 310 33.82 -11.12 15.42
CA THR A 310 33.56 -11.71 16.74
C THR A 310 32.11 -11.45 17.16
N LEU A 311 31.60 -12.24 18.10
CA LEU A 311 30.24 -12.05 18.63
C LEU A 311 30.03 -10.63 19.18
N GLN A 312 31.02 -10.12 19.92
CA GLN A 312 31.01 -8.76 20.47
C GLN A 312 30.97 -7.69 19.36
N GLN A 313 31.83 -7.82 18.33
CA GLN A 313 31.81 -6.89 17.19
C GLN A 313 30.47 -6.92 16.47
N ARG A 314 29.92 -8.13 16.24
CA ARG A 314 28.60 -8.33 15.64
C ARG A 314 27.53 -7.62 16.46
N ASP A 315 27.47 -7.82 17.77
CA ASP A 315 26.44 -7.24 18.64
C ASP A 315 26.50 -5.72 18.72
N VAL A 316 27.70 -5.15 18.77
CA VAL A 316 27.90 -3.69 18.72
C VAL A 316 27.38 -3.13 17.40
N LEU A 317 27.71 -3.75 16.26
CA LEU A 317 27.25 -3.31 14.95
C LEU A 317 25.73 -3.47 14.78
N VAL A 318 25.16 -4.59 15.22
CA VAL A 318 23.71 -4.81 15.17
C VAL A 318 22.98 -3.76 16.02
N SER A 319 23.45 -3.48 17.23
CA SER A 319 22.85 -2.45 18.10
C SER A 319 22.86 -1.07 17.43
N ALA A 320 23.97 -0.71 16.78
CA ALA A 320 24.07 0.53 16.04
C ALA A 320 23.14 0.58 14.81
N LEU A 321 22.92 -0.55 14.13
CA LEU A 321 22.00 -0.67 13.00
C LEU A 321 20.53 -0.73 13.43
N GLU A 322 20.20 -1.25 14.61
CA GLU A 322 18.84 -1.20 15.16
C GLU A 322 18.39 0.24 15.48
N ALA A 323 19.31 1.07 15.94
CA ALA A 323 19.02 2.46 16.29
C ALA A 323 19.07 3.44 15.11
N ASN A 324 19.53 3.01 13.92
CA ASN A 324 19.80 3.92 12.81
C ASN A 324 19.28 3.38 11.49
N GLY A 325 18.83 4.25 10.58
CA GLY A 325 18.34 3.82 9.26
C GLY A 325 19.42 3.20 8.38
N LYS A 326 20.69 3.52 8.65
CA LYS A 326 21.89 3.06 7.93
C LYS A 326 23.17 3.41 8.67
N ARG A 327 24.27 2.73 8.32
CA ARG A 327 25.64 3.07 8.73
C ARG A 327 26.60 2.88 7.56
N SER A 328 27.46 3.87 7.30
CA SER A 328 28.48 3.75 6.25
C SER A 328 29.59 2.79 6.68
N PHE A 329 30.28 2.14 5.74
CA PHE A 329 31.40 1.27 6.10
C PHE A 329 32.51 2.00 6.85
N THR A 330 32.73 3.29 6.56
CA THR A 330 33.64 4.15 7.34
C THR A 330 33.20 4.28 8.80
N GLN A 331 31.90 4.48 9.06
CA GLN A 331 31.37 4.53 10.43
C GLN A 331 31.50 3.18 11.12
N ILE A 332 31.28 2.07 10.39
CA ILE A 332 31.38 0.72 10.92
C ILE A 332 32.83 0.40 11.33
N LYS A 333 33.83 0.74 10.49
CA LYS A 333 35.26 0.55 10.82
C LYS A 333 35.63 1.26 12.13
N ARG A 334 35.17 2.50 12.30
CA ARG A 334 35.36 3.28 13.54
C ARG A 334 34.64 2.67 14.74
N LEU A 335 33.41 2.22 14.55
CA LEU A 335 32.60 1.62 15.61
C LEU A 335 33.20 0.32 16.15
N LEU A 336 33.83 -0.47 15.26
CA LEU A 336 34.40 -1.76 15.58
C LEU A 336 35.91 -1.70 15.92
N ASP A 337 36.46 -0.49 15.98
CA ASP A 337 37.89 -0.23 16.20
C ASP A 337 38.82 -1.04 15.28
N ILE A 338 38.43 -1.15 14.00
CA ILE A 338 39.22 -1.89 13.00
C ILE A 338 40.21 -0.94 12.34
N GLY A 339 41.47 -1.00 12.80
CA GLY A 339 42.59 -0.27 12.21
C GLY A 339 43.11 -0.86 10.89
N GLY A 340 43.88 -0.06 10.15
CA GLY A 340 44.56 -0.46 8.91
C GLY A 340 43.75 -0.26 7.62
N ALA A 341 44.36 -0.57 6.47
CA ALA A 341 43.71 -0.56 5.16
C ALA A 341 42.83 -1.80 4.99
N VAL A 342 41.70 -1.83 5.71
CA VAL A 342 40.73 -2.93 5.67
C VAL A 342 39.52 -2.59 4.79
N GLN A 343 38.94 -3.61 4.17
CA GLN A 343 37.71 -3.51 3.39
C GLN A 343 36.73 -4.59 3.86
N PHE A 344 35.43 -4.33 3.77
CA PHE A 344 34.44 -5.40 3.96
C PHE A 344 34.11 -6.10 2.64
N ASN A 345 33.77 -7.39 2.68
CA ASN A 345 33.30 -8.13 1.49
C ASN A 345 32.07 -7.53 0.79
N PHE A 346 31.31 -6.70 1.50
CA PHE A 346 30.15 -5.98 0.96
C PHE A 346 30.44 -4.53 0.53
N GLU A 347 31.66 -4.04 0.77
CA GLU A 347 32.06 -2.69 0.44
C GLU A 347 32.56 -2.64 -1.02
N ASP A 348 31.87 -1.91 -1.87
CA ASP A 348 32.26 -1.68 -3.27
C ASP A 348 31.77 -0.28 -3.73
N PRO A 349 32.25 0.29 -4.85
CA PRO A 349 31.86 1.64 -5.27
C PRO A 349 30.33 1.91 -5.40
N LYS A 350 29.52 0.85 -5.54
CA LYS A 350 28.04 0.91 -5.59
C LYS A 350 27.38 0.68 -4.22
N ARG A 351 28.08 0.08 -3.26
CA ARG A 351 27.60 -0.17 -1.89
C ARG A 351 28.59 0.36 -0.86
N GLN A 352 28.26 1.50 -0.27
CA GLN A 352 29.10 2.21 0.72
C GLN A 352 28.52 2.18 2.15
N GLU A 353 27.38 1.53 2.33
CA GLU A 353 26.64 1.50 3.60
C GLU A 353 25.85 0.20 3.79
N LEU A 354 25.64 -0.16 5.06
CA LEU A 354 24.67 -1.17 5.46
C LEU A 354 23.36 -0.51 5.88
N LYS A 355 22.24 -1.13 5.50
CA LYS A 355 20.90 -0.64 5.83
C LYS A 355 20.50 -1.12 7.22
N GLY A 356 20.24 -0.18 8.13
CA GLY A 356 19.77 -0.48 9.47
C GLY A 356 18.24 -0.58 9.55
N ASN A 357 17.72 -0.56 10.77
CA ASN A 357 16.30 -0.73 11.03
C ASN A 357 15.58 0.59 10.71
N THR A 358 15.13 0.71 9.45
CA THR A 358 14.48 1.92 8.95
C THR A 358 13.20 2.24 9.73
N THR A 359 12.47 1.23 10.17
CA THR A 359 11.25 1.41 10.96
C THR A 359 11.58 2.00 12.33
N SER A 360 12.52 1.39 13.06
CA SER A 360 12.95 1.93 14.35
C SER A 360 13.49 3.35 14.23
N ALA A 361 14.34 3.63 13.24
CA ALA A 361 14.89 4.97 13.02
C ALA A 361 13.84 6.04 12.66
N ILE A 362 12.68 5.64 12.12
CA ILE A 362 11.56 6.55 11.89
C ILE A 362 10.79 6.75 13.18
N LEU A 363 10.40 5.66 13.85
CA LEU A 363 9.53 5.71 15.02
C LEU A 363 10.23 6.24 16.28
N SER A 364 11.56 6.19 16.33
CA SER A 364 12.36 6.74 17.42
C SER A 364 12.68 8.24 17.30
N LYS A 365 12.07 8.95 16.35
CA LYS A 365 12.21 10.40 16.24
C LYS A 365 11.37 11.10 17.30
N ASP A 366 11.76 12.32 17.67
CA ASP A 366 11.09 13.11 18.70
C ASP A 366 9.64 13.47 18.33
N ASP A 367 9.32 13.59 17.04
CA ASP A 367 7.95 13.78 16.54
C ASP A 367 7.09 12.50 16.57
N HIS A 368 7.66 11.39 17.04
CA HIS A 368 6.99 10.09 17.21
C HIS A 368 7.14 9.59 18.66
N PHE A 369 7.85 8.48 18.89
CA PHE A 369 8.05 7.92 20.24
C PHE A 369 9.37 8.38 20.90
N GLY A 370 10.25 9.05 20.16
CA GLY A 370 11.58 9.40 20.65
C GLY A 370 12.36 8.18 21.19
N LYS A 371 13.07 8.38 22.30
CA LYS A 371 13.84 7.30 22.96
C LYS A 371 12.94 6.20 23.56
N ALA A 372 11.69 6.50 23.89
CA ALA A 372 10.75 5.53 24.47
C ALA A 372 10.48 4.35 23.53
N TRP A 373 10.67 4.54 22.21
CA TRP A 373 10.59 3.45 21.23
C TRP A 373 11.42 2.22 21.61
N PHE A 374 12.63 2.44 22.15
CA PHE A 374 13.55 1.37 22.50
C PHE A 374 13.28 0.76 23.88
N ALA A 375 12.36 1.35 24.67
CA ALA A 375 11.90 0.79 25.93
C ALA A 375 10.80 -0.26 25.74
N PHE A 376 10.08 -0.21 24.61
CA PHE A 376 9.15 -1.28 24.23
C PHE A 376 9.91 -2.57 23.91
N ASP A 377 9.39 -3.69 24.42
CA ASP A 377 9.88 -5.00 24.00
C ASP A 377 9.62 -5.25 22.50
N GLU A 378 10.37 -6.18 21.92
CA GLU A 378 10.31 -6.44 20.48
C GLU A 378 8.92 -6.90 19.99
N SER A 379 8.15 -7.59 20.84
CA SER A 379 6.79 -8.03 20.51
C SER A 379 5.84 -6.84 20.44
N LYS A 380 5.94 -5.91 21.40
CA LYS A 380 5.17 -4.66 21.39
C LYS A 380 5.56 -3.78 20.21
N GLN A 381 6.84 -3.66 19.88
CA GLN A 381 7.32 -2.94 18.69
C GLN A 381 6.68 -3.50 17.40
N ASP A 382 6.69 -4.82 17.24
CA ASP A 382 6.06 -5.49 16.10
C ASP A 382 4.53 -5.29 16.10
N ALA A 383 3.86 -5.37 17.25
CA ALA A 383 2.42 -5.16 17.37
C ALA A 383 1.99 -3.74 16.98
N ILE A 384 2.71 -2.72 17.46
CA ILE A 384 2.50 -1.32 17.06
C ILE A 384 2.63 -1.19 15.54
N VAL A 385 3.73 -1.70 14.97
CA VAL A 385 3.97 -1.56 13.53
C VAL A 385 2.96 -2.35 12.71
N LEU A 386 2.53 -3.52 13.18
CA LEU A 386 1.48 -4.30 12.53
C LEU A 386 0.16 -3.51 12.48
N GLN A 387 -0.21 -2.87 13.58
CA GLN A 387 -1.38 -2.02 13.64
C GLN A 387 -1.25 -0.80 12.71
N LEU A 388 -0.06 -0.18 12.67
CA LEU A 388 0.27 0.92 11.73
C LEU A 388 0.20 0.51 10.26
N VAL A 389 0.31 -0.77 9.91
CA VAL A 389 0.16 -1.20 8.49
C VAL A 389 -1.22 -1.78 8.17
N GLN A 390 -1.96 -2.24 9.19
CA GLN A 390 -3.26 -2.90 8.99
C GLN A 390 -4.44 -1.94 9.07
N GLU A 391 -4.49 -1.05 10.06
CA GLU A 391 -5.66 -0.21 10.37
C GLU A 391 -5.87 0.88 9.30
N GLU A 392 -7.06 0.91 8.71
CA GLU A 392 -7.43 1.84 7.64
C GLU A 392 -8.00 3.15 8.18
N ASN A 393 -8.60 3.11 9.38
CA ASN A 393 -9.23 4.24 10.02
C ASN A 393 -8.24 4.96 10.94
N GLU A 394 -7.82 6.15 10.53
CA GLU A 394 -6.90 7.02 11.26
C GLU A 394 -7.39 7.34 12.68
N ALA A 395 -8.65 7.72 12.86
CA ALA A 395 -9.20 8.06 14.18
C ALA A 395 -9.27 6.84 15.13
N LYS A 396 -9.45 5.63 14.57
CA LYS A 396 -9.36 4.39 15.37
C LYS A 396 -7.92 4.08 15.74
N LEU A 397 -6.98 4.31 14.83
CA LEU A 397 -5.56 4.08 15.05
C LEU A 397 -4.97 5.06 16.07
N VAL A 398 -5.30 6.35 15.98
CA VAL A 398 -4.86 7.39 16.91
C VAL A 398 -5.29 7.04 18.33
N ARG A 399 -6.59 6.74 18.55
CA ARG A 399 -7.08 6.32 19.87
C ARG A 399 -6.35 5.08 20.39
N TRP A 400 -6.18 4.06 19.54
CA TRP A 400 -5.44 2.86 19.92
C TRP A 400 -3.98 3.18 20.31
N LEU A 401 -3.31 4.08 19.58
CA LEU A 401 -1.94 4.50 19.92
C LEU A 401 -1.90 5.18 21.29
N GLN A 402 -2.81 6.11 21.57
CA GLN A 402 -2.87 6.78 22.88
C GLN A 402 -3.10 5.77 24.00
N GLU A 403 -4.07 4.87 23.85
CA GLU A 403 -4.42 3.83 24.83
C GLU A 403 -3.27 2.84 25.08
N GLU A 404 -2.53 2.46 24.03
CA GLU A 404 -1.56 1.37 24.09
C GLU A 404 -0.11 1.81 24.33
N THR A 405 0.17 3.10 24.17
CA THR A 405 1.54 3.63 24.20
C THR A 405 1.69 4.93 24.99
N ASP A 406 0.59 5.49 25.53
CA ASP A 406 0.58 6.70 26.38
C ASP A 406 1.13 7.96 25.70
N VAL A 407 1.13 8.01 24.36
CA VAL A 407 1.46 9.21 23.59
C VAL A 407 0.27 10.17 23.55
N ASP A 408 0.52 11.47 23.44
CA ASP A 408 -0.54 12.44 23.21
C ASP A 408 -1.15 12.34 21.79
N GLU A 409 -2.25 13.07 21.55
CA GLU A 409 -2.96 13.03 20.28
C GLU A 409 -2.10 13.51 19.10
N ALA A 410 -1.26 14.53 19.31
CA ALA A 410 -0.41 15.09 18.25
C ALA A 410 0.67 14.09 17.81
N HIS A 411 1.32 13.42 18.77
CA HIS A 411 2.28 12.35 18.48
C HIS A 411 1.57 11.14 17.88
N ALA A 412 0.40 10.74 18.37
CA ALA A 412 -0.38 9.64 17.80
C ALA A 412 -0.76 9.91 16.33
N GLU A 413 -1.16 11.13 15.99
CA GLU A 413 -1.43 11.55 14.60
C GLU A 413 -0.15 11.51 13.73
N ALA A 414 0.97 12.00 14.25
CA ALA A 414 2.25 11.96 13.56
C ALA A 414 2.70 10.52 13.27
N ILE A 415 2.64 9.66 14.29
CA ILE A 415 2.97 8.22 14.22
C ILE A 415 2.04 7.50 13.23
N ALA A 416 0.73 7.75 13.30
CA ALA A 416 -0.24 7.16 12.36
C ALA A 416 0.10 7.51 10.90
N ASN A 417 0.67 8.69 10.66
CA ASN A 417 1.05 9.17 9.34
C ASN A 417 2.52 8.92 8.96
N ALA A 418 3.27 8.15 9.75
CA ALA A 418 4.67 7.83 9.50
C ALA A 418 4.87 7.03 8.20
N GLY A 419 5.89 7.41 7.42
CA GLY A 419 6.22 6.76 6.14
C GLY A 419 7.05 5.49 6.32
N LEU A 420 6.41 4.36 6.60
CA LEU A 420 7.09 3.08 6.85
C LEU A 420 7.45 2.29 5.57
N PRO A 421 8.47 1.40 5.62
CA PRO A 421 8.85 0.55 4.48
C PRO A 421 7.68 -0.29 3.92
N GLU A 422 7.52 -0.28 2.59
CA GLU A 422 6.41 -0.98 1.93
C GLU A 422 6.82 -2.37 1.42
N GLY A 423 5.82 -3.25 1.32
CA GLY A 423 5.98 -4.61 0.82
C GLY A 423 6.05 -5.64 1.95
N TYR A 424 6.57 -6.81 1.62
CA TYR A 424 6.60 -7.97 2.50
C TYR A 424 7.98 -8.62 2.43
N GLY A 425 8.44 -9.17 3.57
CA GLY A 425 9.63 -10.01 3.61
C GLY A 425 9.42 -11.36 2.93
N SER A 426 10.40 -12.25 3.00
CA SER A 426 10.27 -13.63 2.49
C SER A 426 9.65 -14.60 3.51
N LEU A 427 9.66 -14.25 4.80
CA LEU A 427 9.24 -15.09 5.91
C LEU A 427 7.99 -14.54 6.62
N CYS A 428 7.20 -15.40 7.27
CA CYS A 428 6.12 -15.00 8.18
C CYS A 428 6.67 -14.69 9.58
N SER A 429 5.86 -14.04 10.43
CA SER A 429 6.26 -13.68 11.79
C SER A 429 6.59 -14.90 12.66
N GLN A 430 5.86 -16.01 12.50
CA GLN A 430 6.11 -17.25 13.25
C GLN A 430 7.48 -17.87 12.91
N THR A 431 7.87 -17.81 11.64
CA THR A 431 9.21 -18.28 11.22
C THR A 431 10.30 -17.36 11.76
N LEU A 432 10.08 -16.04 11.74
CA LEU A 432 11.04 -15.05 12.26
C LEU A 432 11.28 -15.23 13.76
N ALA A 433 10.22 -15.51 14.53
CA ALA A 433 10.32 -15.79 15.96
C ALA A 433 11.21 -17.00 16.30
N ARG A 434 11.30 -17.99 15.40
CA ARG A 434 12.17 -19.17 15.56
C ARG A 434 13.60 -18.92 15.09
N ILE A 435 13.80 -18.16 14.01
CA ILE A 435 15.12 -17.99 13.38
C ILE A 435 15.95 -16.86 14.02
N LEU A 436 15.31 -15.77 14.44
CA LEU A 436 16.01 -14.64 15.04
C LEU A 436 16.83 -15.03 16.28
N PRO A 437 16.32 -15.84 17.23
CA PRO A 437 17.12 -16.32 18.36
C PRO A 437 18.37 -17.09 17.93
N GLU A 438 18.27 -17.93 16.90
CA GLU A 438 19.41 -18.73 16.40
C GLU A 438 20.46 -17.85 15.71
N LEU A 439 20.03 -16.85 14.91
CA LEU A 439 20.93 -15.86 14.31
C LEU A 439 21.62 -14.96 15.36
N ARG A 440 20.98 -14.78 16.51
CA ARG A 440 21.51 -14.00 17.64
C ARG A 440 22.49 -14.80 18.48
N ARG A 441 22.24 -16.09 18.71
CA ARG A 441 23.07 -16.90 19.60
C ARG A 441 24.55 -16.87 19.20
N ASP A 442 24.81 -17.01 17.89
CA ASP A 442 26.15 -17.11 17.34
C ASP A 442 26.30 -16.30 16.04
N VAL A 443 27.54 -16.06 15.61
CA VAL A 443 27.82 -15.45 14.29
C VAL A 443 27.68 -16.52 13.20
N VAL A 444 26.44 -16.90 12.92
CA VAL A 444 26.09 -17.97 11.97
C VAL A 444 25.35 -17.45 10.75
N THR A 445 25.54 -18.14 9.63
CA THR A 445 24.85 -17.88 8.38
C THR A 445 23.38 -18.33 8.46
N TYR A 446 22.55 -17.78 7.57
CA TYR A 446 21.11 -18.06 7.55
C TYR A 446 20.78 -19.55 7.43
N ASP A 447 21.51 -20.28 6.59
CA ASP A 447 21.33 -21.72 6.40
C ASP A 447 21.50 -22.52 7.69
N LYS A 448 22.52 -22.18 8.50
CA LYS A 448 22.77 -22.80 9.81
C LYS A 448 21.67 -22.45 10.81
N ALA A 449 21.25 -21.19 10.83
CA ALA A 449 20.17 -20.74 11.72
C ALA A 449 18.82 -21.37 11.36
N VAL A 450 18.54 -21.63 10.08
CA VAL A 450 17.33 -22.35 9.63
C VAL A 450 17.31 -23.78 10.18
N LEU A 451 18.43 -24.49 10.07
CA LEU A 451 18.57 -25.85 10.61
C LEU A 451 18.43 -25.87 12.13
N ALA A 452 19.13 -24.97 12.82
CA ALA A 452 19.06 -24.85 14.28
C ALA A 452 17.65 -24.49 14.77
N ALA A 453 16.91 -23.72 13.99
CA ALA A 453 15.51 -23.38 14.26
C ALA A 453 14.54 -24.53 14.00
N GLY A 454 15.01 -25.71 13.55
CA GLY A 454 14.20 -26.90 13.28
C GLY A 454 13.43 -26.87 11.96
N PHE A 455 13.99 -26.22 10.93
CA PHE A 455 13.48 -26.27 9.56
C PHE A 455 14.44 -27.05 8.66
N ASP A 456 13.89 -27.62 7.58
CA ASP A 456 14.72 -28.23 6.53
C ASP A 456 15.60 -27.18 5.84
N HIS A 457 16.73 -27.65 5.28
CA HIS A 457 17.65 -26.78 4.58
C HIS A 457 16.93 -26.03 3.45
N HIS A 458 17.10 -24.71 3.40
CA HIS A 458 16.37 -23.83 2.49
C HIS A 458 16.53 -24.17 0.99
N SER A 459 17.62 -24.83 0.61
CA SER A 459 17.84 -25.36 -0.76
C SER A 459 16.96 -26.56 -1.13
N ASN A 460 16.47 -27.32 -0.14
CA ASN A 460 15.64 -28.51 -0.37
C ASN A 460 14.19 -28.17 -0.67
N ILE A 461 13.83 -26.88 -0.63
CA ILE A 461 12.45 -26.45 -0.78
C ILE A 461 12.08 -26.21 -2.26
N SER A 462 13.04 -26.35 -3.17
CA SER A 462 12.73 -26.49 -4.59
C SER A 462 12.26 -27.92 -4.87
N PRO A 463 11.15 -28.13 -5.60
CA PRO A 463 10.76 -29.48 -6.05
C PRO A 463 11.86 -30.20 -6.83
N ALA A 464 12.78 -29.44 -7.44
CA ALA A 464 13.96 -29.99 -8.13
C ALA A 464 14.90 -30.80 -7.21
N ALA A 465 14.83 -30.60 -5.89
CA ALA A 465 15.63 -31.36 -4.93
C ALA A 465 15.23 -32.85 -4.85
N THR A 466 14.04 -33.21 -5.33
CA THR A 466 13.53 -34.59 -5.29
C THR A 466 14.10 -35.49 -6.39
N GLY A 467 14.62 -34.91 -7.49
CA GLY A 467 15.02 -35.65 -8.68
C GLY A 467 13.86 -36.35 -9.42
N GLU A 468 12.60 -36.08 -9.04
CA GLU A 468 11.42 -36.73 -9.61
C GLU A 468 11.25 -36.36 -11.10
N ILE A 469 11.22 -37.38 -11.97
CA ILE A 469 10.93 -37.22 -13.40
C ILE A 469 9.43 -37.41 -13.61
N ARG A 470 8.76 -36.36 -14.08
CA ARG A 470 7.32 -36.39 -14.37
C ARG A 470 7.07 -36.52 -15.88
N PRO A 471 6.06 -37.31 -16.29
CA PRO A 471 5.70 -37.43 -17.71
C PRO A 471 5.15 -36.11 -18.27
N GLU A 472 4.53 -35.29 -17.43
CA GLU A 472 4.02 -33.96 -17.76
C GLU A 472 4.41 -32.95 -16.67
N LEU A 473 4.63 -31.69 -17.08
CA LEU A 473 4.88 -30.62 -16.13
C LEU A 473 3.58 -30.25 -15.41
N PRO A 474 3.58 -30.19 -14.06
CA PRO A 474 2.42 -29.70 -13.33
C PRO A 474 2.16 -28.23 -13.66
N TYR A 475 0.97 -27.73 -13.31
CA TYR A 475 0.70 -26.29 -13.39
C TYR A 475 1.83 -25.51 -12.74
N TYR A 476 2.47 -24.59 -13.47
CA TYR A 476 3.72 -23.93 -13.05
C TYR A 476 3.64 -23.26 -11.68
N GLY A 477 2.44 -22.84 -11.24
CA GLY A 477 2.24 -22.22 -9.94
C GLY A 477 2.47 -23.16 -8.76
N ILE A 478 2.44 -24.47 -8.98
CA ILE A 478 2.75 -25.50 -7.99
C ILE A 478 4.26 -25.47 -7.67
N PRO A 479 5.18 -25.74 -8.62
CA PRO A 479 6.60 -25.71 -8.32
C PRO A 479 7.15 -24.29 -8.10
N LEU A 480 6.47 -23.26 -8.65
CA LEU A 480 6.87 -21.87 -8.51
C LEU A 480 6.03 -21.11 -7.48
N GLN A 481 5.44 -21.80 -6.49
CA GLN A 481 4.52 -21.20 -5.51
C GLN A 481 5.08 -19.95 -4.80
N ARG A 482 6.40 -19.90 -4.62
CA ARG A 482 7.15 -18.77 -4.03
C ARG A 482 7.24 -17.53 -4.93
N HIS A 483 7.07 -17.74 -6.23
CA HIS A 483 7.27 -16.77 -7.31
C HIS A 483 5.94 -16.35 -7.96
N VAL A 484 4.85 -17.09 -7.71
CA VAL A 484 3.48 -16.71 -8.06
C VAL A 484 2.81 -15.99 -6.90
N GLY A 485 1.84 -15.14 -7.20
CA GLY A 485 1.07 -14.41 -6.19
C GLY A 485 -0.43 -14.48 -6.45
N PHE A 486 -1.21 -14.11 -5.43
CA PHE A 486 -2.68 -13.99 -5.49
C PHE A 486 -3.48 -15.29 -5.64
N GLY A 487 -2.84 -16.45 -5.45
CA GLY A 487 -3.55 -17.72 -5.33
C GLY A 487 -4.51 -17.72 -4.14
N SER A 488 -5.65 -18.38 -4.28
CA SER A 488 -6.62 -18.52 -3.18
C SER A 488 -6.14 -19.48 -2.09
N GLY A 489 -5.26 -20.43 -2.42
CA GLY A 489 -4.81 -21.53 -1.56
C GLY A 489 -5.86 -22.62 -1.32
N LYS A 490 -7.07 -22.43 -1.85
CA LYS A 490 -8.24 -23.30 -1.63
C LYS A 490 -8.13 -24.59 -2.44
N PRO A 491 -8.18 -25.78 -1.82
CA PRO A 491 -8.12 -27.05 -2.56
C PRO A 491 -9.24 -27.21 -3.58
N GLU A 492 -10.41 -26.61 -3.33
CA GLU A 492 -11.56 -26.66 -4.22
C GLU A 492 -11.47 -25.76 -5.48
N ASP A 493 -10.47 -24.88 -5.53
CA ASP A 493 -10.26 -23.98 -6.67
C ASP A 493 -9.39 -24.62 -7.75
N SER A 494 -9.62 -24.25 -9.02
CA SER A 494 -8.74 -24.66 -10.12
C SER A 494 -7.29 -24.22 -9.87
N ASP A 495 -6.32 -24.95 -10.39
CA ASP A 495 -4.89 -24.69 -10.15
C ASP A 495 -4.48 -23.23 -10.38
N GLU A 496 -4.98 -22.61 -11.45
CA GLU A 496 -4.73 -21.19 -11.73
C GLU A 496 -5.28 -20.27 -10.63
N LYS A 497 -6.47 -20.56 -10.11
CA LYS A 497 -7.10 -19.77 -9.06
C LYS A 497 -6.47 -20.07 -7.69
N ARG A 498 -6.09 -21.32 -7.45
CA ARG A 498 -5.48 -21.81 -6.21
C ARG A 498 -4.05 -21.30 -6.02
N TYR A 499 -3.20 -21.43 -7.03
CA TYR A 499 -1.77 -21.08 -6.94
C TYR A 499 -1.47 -19.69 -7.51
N GLY A 500 -2.31 -19.17 -8.40
CA GLY A 500 -2.16 -17.83 -8.96
C GLY A 500 -1.21 -17.77 -10.16
N LYS A 501 -0.95 -16.55 -10.64
CA LYS A 501 -0.12 -16.28 -11.83
C LYS A 501 1.22 -15.66 -11.44
N PRO A 502 2.26 -15.76 -12.29
CA PRO A 502 3.52 -15.10 -12.07
C PRO A 502 3.29 -13.59 -12.11
N GLN A 503 3.88 -12.85 -11.18
CA GLN A 503 3.88 -11.40 -11.29
C GLN A 503 4.85 -11.01 -12.42
N THR A 504 4.36 -10.25 -13.39
CA THR A 504 5.08 -9.74 -14.58
C THR A 504 6.34 -8.90 -14.31
N LYS A 505 6.78 -8.80 -13.05
CA LYS A 505 8.00 -8.09 -12.62
C LYS A 505 9.21 -9.00 -12.33
N GLN A 506 9.07 -10.31 -12.36
CA GLN A 506 10.27 -11.16 -12.37
C GLN A 506 10.86 -11.15 -13.77
N ARG A 507 11.88 -10.31 -13.98
CA ARG A 507 12.85 -10.54 -15.04
C ARG A 507 13.37 -11.95 -14.82
N ALA A 508 13.01 -12.89 -15.70
CA ALA A 508 13.73 -14.14 -15.83
C ALA A 508 15.19 -13.76 -16.00
N THR A 509 15.99 -14.07 -14.99
CA THR A 509 17.42 -13.82 -15.02
C THR A 509 18.01 -14.65 -16.15
N ARG A 510 18.77 -14.00 -17.04
CA ARG A 510 19.75 -14.67 -17.89
C ARG A 510 20.81 -15.30 -16.99
N ARG A 511 20.50 -16.43 -16.35
CA ARG A 511 21.51 -17.36 -15.89
C ARG A 511 21.56 -18.46 -16.93
N ARG A 512 22.63 -18.46 -17.71
CA ARG A 512 23.07 -19.66 -18.42
C ARG A 512 23.32 -20.70 -17.34
N GLU A 513 22.50 -21.74 -17.32
CA GLU A 513 22.88 -23.05 -16.75
C GLU A 513 23.52 -23.88 -17.85
#